data_AF-A0A9P0LZ44-F1
#
_entry.id   AF-A0A9P0LZ44-F1
#
_cell.length_a   1.000
_cell.length_b   1.000
_cell.length_c   1.000
_cell.angle_alpha   90.00
_cell.angle_beta   90.00
_cell.angle_gamma   90.00
#
_symmetry.space_group_name_H-M   'P 1'
#
loop_
_entity.id
_entity.type
_entity.pdbx_description
1 polymer ?
#
loop_
_entity_poly.entity_id
_entity_poly.type
_entity_poly.pdbx_seq_one_letter_code
_entity_poly.pdbx_strand_id
1 'polypeptide(L)'
;MVEGAAFSIARNITNGIILQVCDLQKLDKKKEKKIEKKEKGYRKNEPSFFTMFASEFLGTALLLFLGCMGCITQVDNPAPTHHMSALAFGFVILLIIQTFGHISGAHLNPAVTIAAVIHKIMNFQTAIAYIAGQFLGATLGFALLKALAPAEYVGDGFCMTLPHEKITTLQAMAIELVITTTLIIVVCAVWDKRNAHNTDSTPIRFALVVVGISMAAGPLTGASMNTARTFGPALIYGNFKDQWVSPDYGNMTKIPLSF
;
A
#
# COMPACT_ATOMS: atom_id res chain seq x y z
N MET A 1 75.45 -3.80 21.10
CA MET A 1 74.96 -4.49 19.88
C MET A 1 73.50 -4.97 19.98
N VAL A 2 72.92 -5.15 21.18
CA VAL A 2 71.55 -5.69 21.33
C VAL A 2 70.44 -4.63 21.11
N GLU A 3 70.69 -3.35 21.44
CA GLU A 3 69.69 -2.26 21.29
C GLU A 3 69.35 -1.92 19.83
N GLY A 4 70.32 -2.00 18.90
CA GLY A 4 70.09 -1.68 17.49
C GLY A 4 69.19 -2.70 16.77
N ALA A 5 69.25 -3.96 17.18
CA ALA A 5 68.40 -5.02 16.64
C ALA A 5 66.95 -4.86 17.12
N ALA A 6 66.74 -4.57 18.40
CA ALA A 6 65.41 -4.32 18.96
C ALA A 6 64.73 -3.10 18.32
N PHE A 7 65.47 -2.02 18.06
CA PHE A 7 64.94 -0.83 17.40
C PHE A 7 64.58 -1.06 15.92
N SER A 8 65.36 -1.88 15.21
CA SER A 8 65.09 -2.27 13.83
C SER A 8 63.84 -3.16 13.72
N ILE A 9 63.69 -4.12 14.65
CA ILE A 9 62.51 -5.00 14.72
C ILE A 9 61.26 -4.20 15.05
N ALA A 10 61.32 -3.31 16.05
CA ALA A 10 60.19 -2.44 16.42
C ALA A 10 59.75 -1.57 15.22
N ARG A 11 60.70 -0.95 14.51
CA ARG A 11 60.41 -0.13 13.32
C ARG A 11 59.77 -0.94 12.19
N ASN A 12 60.23 -2.16 11.94
CA ASN A 12 59.64 -3.05 10.93
C ASN A 12 58.21 -3.48 11.29
N ILE A 13 57.94 -3.77 12.57
CA ILE A 13 56.59 -4.08 13.05
C ILE A 13 55.67 -2.87 12.91
N THR A 14 56.12 -1.67 13.31
CA THR A 14 55.32 -0.44 13.18
C THR A 14 55.00 -0.14 11.70
N ASN A 15 55.98 -0.26 10.82
CA ASN A 15 55.79 -0.07 9.37
C ASN A 15 54.83 -1.10 8.78
N GLY A 16 54.89 -2.37 9.21
CA GLY A 16 53.98 -3.42 8.77
C GLY A 16 52.52 -3.13 9.17
N ILE A 17 52.29 -2.71 10.41
CA ILE A 17 50.96 -2.33 10.91
C ILE A 17 50.41 -1.11 10.15
N ILE A 18 51.25 -0.09 9.90
CA ILE A 18 50.84 1.12 9.16
C ILE A 18 50.39 0.77 7.73
N LEU A 19 51.13 -0.10 7.03
CA LEU A 19 50.77 -0.55 5.68
C LEU A 19 49.43 -1.30 5.67
N GLN A 20 49.22 -2.18 6.65
CA GLN A 20 48.00 -2.97 6.76
C GLN A 20 46.76 -2.11 7.06
N VAL A 21 46.90 -1.10 7.94
CA VAL A 21 45.84 -0.11 8.20
C VAL A 21 45.55 0.74 6.96
N CYS A 22 46.58 1.17 6.23
CA CYS A 22 46.43 1.91 4.98
C CYS A 22 45.65 1.09 3.92
N ASP A 23 45.91 -0.20 3.81
CA ASP A 23 45.22 -1.06 2.84
C ASP A 23 43.75 -1.33 3.22
N LEU A 24 43.45 -1.49 4.52
CA LEU A 24 42.07 -1.53 5.01
C LEU A 24 41.31 -0.24 4.69
N GLN A 25 41.92 0.92 4.92
CA GLN A 25 41.31 2.22 4.58
C GLN A 25 41.07 2.38 3.07
N LYS A 26 41.98 1.87 2.22
CA LYS A 26 41.79 1.87 0.76
C LYS A 26 40.63 0.96 0.36
N LEU A 27 40.47 -0.20 1.00
CA LEU A 27 39.36 -1.12 0.75
C LEU A 27 38.01 -0.51 1.13
N ASP A 28 37.92 0.17 2.27
CA ASP A 28 36.69 0.86 2.69
C ASP A 28 36.33 2.00 1.74
N LYS A 29 37.28 2.87 1.38
CA LYS A 29 37.05 3.93 0.38
C LYS A 29 36.61 3.36 -0.98
N LYS A 30 37.13 2.19 -1.37
CA LYS A 30 36.74 1.52 -2.63
C LYS A 30 35.33 0.94 -2.53
N LYS A 31 34.92 0.41 -1.38
CA LYS A 31 33.54 -0.03 -1.10
C LYS A 31 32.56 1.15 -1.12
N GLU A 32 32.86 2.25 -0.43
CA GLU A 32 32.04 3.46 -0.40
C GLU A 32 31.80 4.01 -1.80
N LYS A 33 32.86 4.18 -2.61
CA LYS A 33 32.72 4.64 -4.00
C LYS A 33 31.88 3.70 -4.86
N LYS A 34 31.92 2.39 -4.57
CA LYS A 34 31.12 1.38 -5.28
C LYS A 34 29.65 1.47 -4.89
N ILE A 35 29.36 1.71 -3.61
CA ILE A 35 28.00 1.96 -3.09
C ILE A 35 27.45 3.25 -3.67
N GLU A 36 28.23 4.34 -3.65
CA GLU A 36 27.80 5.65 -4.14
C GLU A 36 27.53 5.64 -5.66
N LYS A 37 28.36 4.94 -6.45
CA LYS A 37 28.08 4.71 -7.87
C LYS A 37 26.81 3.88 -8.08
N LYS A 38 26.56 2.88 -7.23
CA LYS A 38 25.37 2.03 -7.31
C LYS A 38 24.11 2.82 -6.94
N GLU A 39 24.17 3.67 -5.91
CA GLU A 39 23.10 4.60 -5.53
C GLU A 39 22.81 5.65 -6.62
N LYS A 40 23.85 6.25 -7.22
CA LYS A 40 23.69 7.18 -8.34
C LYS A 40 23.08 6.51 -9.57
N GLY A 41 23.43 5.25 -9.83
CA GLY A 41 22.80 4.43 -10.86
C GLY A 41 21.33 4.11 -10.55
N TYR A 42 21.01 3.84 -9.28
CA TYR A 42 19.64 3.56 -8.82
C TYR A 42 18.74 4.80 -8.96
N ARG A 43 19.18 5.97 -8.47
CA ARG A 43 18.44 7.24 -8.60
C ARG A 43 18.17 7.65 -10.04
N LYS A 44 19.02 7.24 -10.98
CA LYS A 44 18.84 7.57 -12.42
C LYS A 44 17.71 6.76 -13.07
N ASN A 45 17.32 5.64 -12.46
CA ASN A 45 16.27 4.74 -12.92
C ASN A 45 15.00 4.80 -12.05
N GLU A 46 14.94 5.71 -11.08
CA GLU A 46 13.73 5.91 -10.27
C GLU A 46 12.63 6.52 -11.14
N PRO A 47 11.39 5.98 -11.09
CA PRO A 47 10.27 6.55 -11.82
C PRO A 47 10.06 8.02 -11.45
N SER A 48 9.68 8.82 -12.45
CA SER A 48 9.40 10.23 -12.19
C SER A 48 8.21 10.38 -11.23
N PHE A 49 8.12 11.53 -10.56
CA PHE A 49 7.00 11.85 -9.68
C PHE A 49 5.64 11.71 -10.39
N PHE A 50 5.56 12.19 -11.64
CA PHE A 50 4.35 12.05 -12.47
C PHE A 50 4.05 10.58 -12.79
N THR A 51 5.07 9.79 -13.08
CA THR A 51 4.91 8.35 -13.36
C THR A 51 4.37 7.60 -12.15
N MET A 52 4.88 7.90 -10.94
CA MET A 52 4.37 7.28 -9.72
C MET A 52 2.93 7.72 -9.39
N PHE A 53 2.62 9.02 -9.55
CA PHE A 53 1.25 9.53 -9.44
C PHE A 53 0.29 8.83 -10.40
N ALA A 54 0.66 8.74 -11.69
CA ALA A 54 -0.15 8.10 -12.71
C ALA A 54 -0.35 6.60 -12.42
N SER A 55 0.68 5.93 -11.89
CA SER A 55 0.62 4.54 -11.45
C SER A 55 -0.40 4.33 -10.32
N GLU A 56 -0.39 5.17 -9.29
CA GLU A 56 -1.38 5.11 -8.20
C GLU A 56 -2.79 5.49 -8.67
N PHE A 57 -2.91 6.50 -9.52
CA PHE A 57 -4.17 6.91 -10.11
C PHE A 57 -4.82 5.80 -10.95
N LEU A 58 -4.07 5.23 -11.91
CA LEU A 58 -4.56 4.16 -12.77
C LEU A 58 -4.77 2.86 -11.99
N GLY A 59 -3.88 2.53 -11.07
CA GLY A 59 -4.01 1.37 -10.20
C GLY A 59 -5.29 1.46 -9.37
N THR A 60 -5.53 2.59 -8.70
CA THR A 60 -6.76 2.73 -7.89
C THR A 60 -8.00 2.85 -8.78
N ALA A 61 -7.93 3.45 -9.98
CA ALA A 61 -9.03 3.42 -10.93
C ALA A 61 -9.41 1.99 -11.34
N LEU A 62 -8.43 1.14 -11.65
CA LEU A 62 -8.65 -0.28 -11.94
C LEU A 62 -9.21 -1.03 -10.73
N LEU A 63 -8.73 -0.72 -9.53
CA LEU A 63 -9.22 -1.31 -8.28
C LEU A 63 -10.73 -1.08 -8.13
N LEU A 64 -11.18 0.16 -8.31
CA LEU A 64 -12.59 0.50 -8.17
C LEU A 64 -13.41 0.05 -9.37
N PHE A 65 -12.89 0.15 -10.59
CA PHE A 65 -13.61 -0.28 -11.78
C PHE A 65 -13.85 -1.79 -11.79
N LEU A 66 -12.79 -2.60 -11.65
CA LEU A 66 -12.89 -4.06 -11.73
C LEU A 66 -13.34 -4.68 -10.40
N GLY A 67 -12.86 -4.17 -9.26
CA GLY A 67 -13.24 -4.68 -7.95
C GLY A 67 -14.72 -4.49 -7.65
N CYS A 68 -15.26 -3.28 -7.87
CA CYS A 68 -16.69 -3.02 -7.68
C CYS A 68 -17.58 -3.73 -8.71
N MET A 69 -17.07 -4.06 -9.89
CA MET A 69 -17.82 -4.87 -10.86
C MET A 69 -18.13 -6.27 -10.28
N GLY A 70 -17.23 -6.83 -9.47
CA GLY A 70 -17.46 -8.06 -8.71
C GLY A 70 -18.47 -7.94 -7.55
N CYS A 71 -18.98 -6.73 -7.27
CA CYS A 71 -20.06 -6.48 -6.31
C CYS A 71 -21.45 -6.43 -6.97
N ILE A 72 -21.54 -6.58 -8.30
CA ILE A 72 -22.81 -6.61 -9.00
C ILE A 72 -23.53 -7.92 -8.66
N THR A 73 -24.72 -7.82 -8.08
CA THR A 73 -25.50 -8.98 -7.60
C THR A 73 -26.68 -9.35 -8.48
N GLN A 74 -27.02 -8.52 -9.47
CA GLN A 74 -28.27 -8.63 -10.25
C GLN A 74 -28.13 -9.45 -11.54
N VAL A 75 -26.93 -9.94 -11.86
CA VAL A 75 -26.66 -10.68 -13.11
C VAL A 75 -27.01 -12.16 -12.95
N ASP A 76 -26.69 -12.75 -11.80
CA ASP A 76 -26.91 -14.18 -11.54
C ASP A 76 -28.18 -14.43 -10.71
N ASN A 77 -28.81 -15.58 -10.92
CA ASN A 77 -29.92 -16.07 -10.09
C ASN A 77 -29.66 -17.53 -9.67
N PRO A 78 -29.38 -17.82 -8.38
CA PRO A 78 -29.39 -16.88 -7.26
C PRO A 78 -28.22 -15.89 -7.30
N ALA A 79 -28.39 -14.74 -6.63
CA ALA A 79 -27.39 -13.69 -6.56
C ALA A 79 -26.05 -14.20 -6.00
N PRO A 80 -24.91 -13.66 -6.49
CA PRO A 80 -23.59 -14.06 -6.05
C PRO A 80 -23.37 -13.74 -4.56
N THR A 81 -22.64 -14.62 -3.88
CA THR A 81 -22.30 -14.43 -2.47
C THR A 81 -21.24 -13.32 -2.30
N HIS A 82 -21.16 -12.73 -1.10
CA HIS A 82 -20.13 -11.74 -0.74
C HIS A 82 -18.68 -12.24 -0.98
N HIS A 83 -18.47 -13.56 -1.03
CA HIS A 83 -17.19 -14.19 -1.34
C HIS A 83 -16.69 -13.86 -2.76
N MET A 84 -17.59 -13.71 -3.73
CA MET A 84 -17.21 -13.34 -5.11
C MET A 84 -16.63 -11.93 -5.17
N SER A 85 -17.20 -10.98 -4.44
CA SER A 85 -16.65 -9.63 -4.34
C SER A 85 -15.28 -9.64 -3.67
N ALA A 86 -15.10 -10.43 -2.60
CA ALA A 86 -13.81 -10.58 -1.94
C ALA A 86 -12.73 -11.15 -2.89
N LEU A 87 -13.07 -12.18 -3.67
CA LEU A 87 -12.19 -12.76 -4.68
C LEU A 87 -11.86 -11.75 -5.79
N ALA A 88 -12.85 -11.01 -6.29
CA ALA A 88 -12.67 -10.00 -7.32
C ALA A 88 -11.67 -8.92 -6.88
N PHE A 89 -11.88 -8.32 -5.70
CA PHE A 89 -10.95 -7.33 -5.15
C PHE A 89 -9.54 -7.90 -4.95
N GLY A 90 -9.41 -9.12 -4.41
CA GLY A 90 -8.11 -9.75 -4.22
C GLY A 90 -7.35 -10.03 -5.52
N PHE A 91 -8.03 -10.56 -6.55
CA PHE A 91 -7.41 -10.80 -7.85
C PHE A 91 -7.11 -9.52 -8.63
N VAL A 92 -7.92 -8.47 -8.46
CA VAL A 92 -7.63 -7.15 -9.03
C VAL A 92 -6.40 -6.53 -8.36
N ILE A 93 -6.25 -6.65 -7.04
CA ILE A 93 -5.02 -6.27 -6.33
C ILE A 93 -3.82 -7.05 -6.86
N LEU A 94 -3.94 -8.36 -7.09
CA LEU A 94 -2.89 -9.17 -7.71
C LEU A 94 -2.46 -8.58 -9.05
N LEU A 95 -3.42 -8.31 -9.94
CA LEU A 95 -3.19 -7.73 -11.26
C LEU A 95 -2.49 -6.37 -11.17
N ILE A 96 -2.95 -5.49 -10.28
CA ILE A 96 -2.40 -4.14 -10.15
C ILE A 96 -0.98 -4.20 -9.60
N ILE A 97 -0.70 -4.98 -8.56
CA ILE A 97 0.66 -5.08 -8.00
C ILE A 97 1.62 -5.71 -9.03
N GLN A 98 1.17 -6.71 -9.79
CA GLN A 98 1.98 -7.30 -10.86
C GLN A 98 2.32 -6.29 -11.96
N THR A 99 1.42 -5.34 -12.24
CA THR A 99 1.55 -4.36 -13.32
C THR A 99 2.28 -3.09 -12.88
N PHE A 100 1.90 -2.53 -11.73
CA PHE A 100 2.30 -1.21 -11.25
C PHE A 100 3.21 -1.24 -10.02
N GLY A 101 3.35 -2.41 -9.37
CA GLY A 101 4.17 -2.54 -8.15
C GLY A 101 5.63 -2.17 -8.34
N HIS A 102 6.20 -2.41 -9.52
CA HIS A 102 7.58 -2.02 -9.85
C HIS A 102 7.76 -0.51 -10.12
N ILE A 103 6.66 0.24 -10.28
CA ILE A 103 6.65 1.67 -10.57
C ILE A 103 6.43 2.46 -9.27
N SER A 104 5.32 2.21 -8.58
CA SER A 104 4.94 2.98 -7.38
C SER A 104 5.00 2.18 -6.08
N GLY A 105 5.22 0.87 -6.14
CA GLY A 105 4.93 -0.03 -5.01
C GLY A 105 3.46 -0.40 -4.90
N ALA A 106 2.59 0.17 -5.74
CA ALA A 106 1.14 -0.06 -5.78
C ALA A 106 0.51 0.01 -4.37
N HIS A 107 0.57 1.18 -3.73
CA HIS A 107 -0.03 1.37 -2.41
C HIS A 107 -1.56 1.33 -2.49
N LEU A 108 -2.13 2.05 -3.47
CA LEU A 108 -3.54 2.12 -3.82
C LEU A 108 -4.48 2.55 -2.68
N ASN A 109 -3.90 2.87 -1.52
CA ASN A 109 -4.56 3.01 -0.24
C ASN A 109 -3.83 4.09 0.58
N PRO A 110 -4.55 5.14 1.02
CA PRO A 110 -3.96 6.18 1.85
C PRO A 110 -3.35 5.64 3.16
N ALA A 111 -3.95 4.63 3.81
CA ALA A 111 -3.44 4.03 5.04
C ALA A 111 -2.06 3.37 4.82
N VAL A 112 -1.90 2.61 3.73
CA VAL A 112 -0.62 2.01 3.32
C VAL A 112 0.41 3.10 3.01
N THR A 113 -0.02 4.16 2.35
CA THR A 113 0.83 5.30 1.99
C THR A 113 1.34 6.05 3.22
N ILE A 114 0.48 6.26 4.22
CA ILE A 114 0.84 6.86 5.50
C ILE A 114 1.81 5.95 6.26
N ALA A 115 1.54 4.64 6.29
CA ALA A 115 2.45 3.66 6.89
C ALA A 115 3.85 3.72 6.26
N ALA A 116 3.95 3.87 4.94
CA ALA A 116 5.23 4.02 4.24
C ALA A 116 6.01 5.26 4.69
N VAL A 117 5.32 6.38 4.98
CA VAL A 117 5.93 7.60 5.52
C VAL A 117 6.43 7.37 6.95
N ILE A 118 5.59 6.77 7.81
CA ILE A 118 5.94 6.47 9.21
C ILE A 118 7.17 5.55 9.27
N HIS A 119 7.23 4.54 8.40
CA HIS A 119 8.35 3.61 8.30
C HIS A 119 9.55 4.15 7.51
N LYS A 120 9.51 5.42 7.06
CA LYS A 120 10.58 6.08 6.28
C LYS A 120 10.94 5.33 4.98
N ILE A 121 9.99 4.59 4.43
CA ILE A 121 10.09 3.96 3.11
C ILE A 121 9.88 5.01 2.01
N MET A 122 9.07 6.03 2.30
CA MET A 122 8.72 7.09 1.35
C MET A 122 8.72 8.46 2.04
N ASN A 123 9.05 9.52 1.29
CA ASN A 123 8.97 10.90 1.78
C ASN A 123 7.53 11.44 1.76
N PHE A 124 7.30 12.51 2.52
CA PHE A 124 5.97 13.09 2.68
C PHE A 124 5.41 13.72 1.39
N GLN A 125 6.25 14.34 0.56
CA GLN A 125 5.81 14.98 -0.69
C GLN A 125 5.29 13.96 -1.70
N THR A 126 5.97 12.82 -1.85
CA THR A 126 5.51 11.72 -2.68
C THR A 126 4.22 11.12 -2.15
N ALA A 127 4.07 11.02 -0.81
CA ALA A 127 2.82 10.54 -0.20
C ALA A 127 1.61 11.40 -0.55
N ILE A 128 1.76 12.74 -0.57
CA ILE A 128 0.65 13.62 -0.97
C ILE A 128 0.20 13.32 -2.40
N ALA A 129 1.12 13.13 -3.33
CA ALA A 129 0.77 12.77 -4.70
C ALA A 129 0.11 11.39 -4.79
N TYR A 130 0.60 10.40 -4.04
CA TYR A 130 -0.02 9.07 -4.00
C TYR A 130 -1.47 9.18 -3.53
N ILE A 131 -1.70 9.84 -2.41
CA ILE A 131 -3.04 9.99 -1.82
C ILE A 131 -3.97 10.74 -2.78
N ALA A 132 -3.50 11.83 -3.41
CA ALA A 132 -4.26 12.55 -4.41
C ALA A 132 -4.62 11.65 -5.62
N GLY A 133 -3.64 10.91 -6.14
CA GLY A 133 -3.84 9.96 -7.23
C GLY A 133 -4.85 8.87 -6.87
N GLN A 134 -4.76 8.33 -5.66
CA GLN A 134 -5.68 7.29 -5.15
C GLN A 134 -7.12 7.78 -5.08
N PHE A 135 -7.38 8.96 -4.50
CA PHE A 135 -8.74 9.50 -4.43
C PHE A 135 -9.33 9.83 -5.81
N LEU A 136 -8.52 10.46 -6.68
CA LEU A 136 -8.93 10.77 -8.05
C LEU A 136 -9.18 9.50 -8.87
N GLY A 137 -8.30 8.50 -8.73
CA GLY A 137 -8.41 7.21 -9.38
C GLY A 137 -9.65 6.45 -8.92
N ALA A 138 -9.88 6.36 -7.61
CA ALA A 138 -11.06 5.71 -7.05
C ALA A 138 -12.37 6.33 -7.57
N THR A 139 -12.43 7.66 -7.60
CA THR A 139 -13.58 8.40 -8.12
C THR A 139 -13.80 8.11 -9.60
N LEU A 140 -12.75 8.21 -10.43
CA LEU A 140 -12.85 7.95 -11.87
C LEU A 140 -13.25 6.49 -12.16
N GLY A 141 -12.57 5.53 -11.52
CA GLY A 141 -12.82 4.11 -11.74
C GLY A 141 -14.26 3.72 -11.42
N PHE A 142 -14.78 4.19 -10.28
CA PHE A 142 -16.17 3.92 -9.91
C PHE A 142 -17.16 4.66 -10.82
N ALA A 143 -16.89 5.93 -11.18
CA ALA A 143 -17.74 6.69 -12.09
C ALA A 143 -17.85 6.01 -13.48
N LEU A 144 -16.73 5.53 -14.01
CA LEU A 144 -16.70 4.78 -15.27
C LEU A 144 -17.50 3.48 -15.19
N LEU A 145 -17.38 2.73 -14.09
CA LEU A 145 -18.18 1.53 -13.88
C LEU A 145 -19.67 1.85 -13.90
N LYS A 146 -20.10 2.86 -13.13
CA LYS A 146 -21.51 3.29 -13.06
C LYS A 146 -22.03 3.79 -14.41
N ALA A 147 -21.18 4.40 -15.23
CA ALA A 147 -21.56 4.90 -16.55
C ALA A 147 -21.67 3.80 -17.62
N LEU A 148 -20.87 2.73 -17.50
CA LEU A 148 -20.79 1.66 -18.51
C LEU A 148 -21.66 0.44 -18.18
N ALA A 149 -21.94 0.18 -16.90
CA ALA A 149 -22.78 -0.92 -16.49
C ALA A 149 -24.27 -0.60 -16.72
N PRO A 150 -25.09 -1.58 -17.13
CA PRO A 150 -26.54 -1.40 -17.22
C PRO A 150 -27.12 -0.94 -15.88
N ALA A 151 -28.00 0.07 -15.91
CA ALA A 151 -28.57 0.67 -14.69
C ALA A 151 -29.28 -0.36 -13.80
N GLU A 152 -29.86 -1.39 -14.38
CA GLU A 152 -30.49 -2.52 -13.67
C GLU A 152 -29.50 -3.36 -12.85
N TYR A 153 -28.22 -3.35 -13.19
CA TYR A 153 -27.17 -4.11 -12.50
C TYR A 153 -26.46 -3.30 -11.42
N VAL A 154 -26.51 -1.96 -11.51
CA VAL A 154 -25.89 -1.03 -10.58
C VAL A 154 -26.94 -0.39 -9.66
N GLY A 155 -27.42 -1.18 -8.70
CA GLY A 155 -28.41 -0.72 -7.72
C GLY A 155 -27.87 0.37 -6.78
N ASP A 156 -28.78 1.03 -6.06
CA ASP A 156 -28.44 2.08 -5.11
C ASP A 156 -27.46 1.58 -4.05
N GLY A 157 -26.32 2.26 -3.93
CA GLY A 157 -25.30 1.94 -2.94
C GLY A 157 -24.47 0.69 -3.23
N PHE A 158 -24.52 0.09 -4.44
CA PHE A 158 -23.63 -1.03 -4.77
C PHE A 158 -22.15 -0.62 -4.61
N CYS A 159 -21.31 -1.54 -4.13
CA CYS A 159 -19.90 -1.32 -3.77
C CYS A 159 -19.61 -0.33 -2.63
N MET A 160 -20.62 0.27 -2.00
CA MET A 160 -20.42 1.04 -0.77
C MET A 160 -20.01 0.13 0.39
N THR A 161 -19.15 0.62 1.27
CA THR A 161 -18.79 -0.03 2.53
C THR A 161 -19.62 0.55 3.66
N LEU A 162 -20.74 -0.07 3.94
CA LEU A 162 -21.67 0.37 4.97
C LEU A 162 -21.67 -0.64 6.12
N PRO A 163 -21.71 -0.18 7.39
CA PRO A 163 -21.98 -1.05 8.52
C PRO A 163 -23.30 -1.79 8.35
N HIS A 164 -23.33 -3.07 8.69
CA HIS A 164 -24.56 -3.84 8.75
C HIS A 164 -25.49 -3.24 9.81
N GLU A 165 -26.79 -3.18 9.53
CA GLU A 165 -27.84 -2.63 10.43
C GLU A 165 -27.87 -3.23 11.84
N LYS A 166 -27.23 -4.38 12.07
CA LYS A 166 -27.23 -5.10 13.36
C LYS A 166 -25.98 -4.84 14.20
N ILE A 167 -25.02 -4.09 13.69
CA ILE A 167 -23.80 -3.75 14.43
C ILE A 167 -23.80 -2.27 14.78
N THR A 168 -23.28 -1.95 15.96
CA THR A 168 -23.09 -0.56 16.38
C THR A 168 -21.90 0.07 15.66
N THR A 169 -21.86 1.39 15.64
CA THR A 169 -20.77 2.14 15.02
C THR A 169 -19.41 1.81 15.65
N LEU A 170 -19.36 1.60 16.97
CA LEU A 170 -18.13 1.18 17.66
C LEU A 170 -17.66 -0.22 17.23
N GLN A 171 -18.59 -1.16 17.03
CA GLN A 171 -18.25 -2.49 16.51
C GLN A 171 -17.69 -2.41 15.09
N ALA A 172 -18.31 -1.59 14.23
CA ALA A 172 -17.81 -1.35 12.87
C ALA A 172 -16.40 -0.74 12.88
N MET A 173 -16.12 0.25 13.75
CA MET A 173 -14.77 0.81 13.92
C MET A 173 -13.76 -0.25 14.33
N ALA A 174 -14.12 -1.08 15.32
CA ALA A 174 -13.21 -2.09 15.84
C ALA A 174 -12.88 -3.13 14.75
N ILE A 175 -13.87 -3.54 13.96
CA ILE A 175 -13.68 -4.46 12.83
C ILE A 175 -12.74 -3.82 11.80
N GLU A 176 -13.05 -2.61 11.32
CA GLU A 176 -12.24 -1.90 10.32
C GLU A 176 -10.80 -1.64 10.81
N LEU A 177 -10.62 -1.32 12.09
CA LEU A 177 -9.31 -1.16 12.70
C LEU A 177 -8.51 -2.47 12.66
N VAL A 178 -9.14 -3.60 13.03
CA VAL A 178 -8.48 -4.91 13.05
C VAL A 178 -8.09 -5.36 11.63
N ILE A 179 -8.98 -5.24 10.65
CA ILE A 179 -8.67 -5.68 9.27
C ILE A 179 -7.65 -4.76 8.60
N THR A 180 -7.72 -3.45 8.82
CA THR A 180 -6.74 -2.48 8.28
C THR A 180 -5.38 -2.71 8.94
N THR A 181 -5.33 -2.89 10.26
CA THR A 181 -4.08 -3.22 10.97
C THR A 181 -3.48 -4.53 10.45
N THR A 182 -4.32 -5.55 10.21
CA THR A 182 -3.88 -6.82 9.62
C THR A 182 -3.23 -6.61 8.25
N LEU A 183 -3.86 -5.81 7.38
CA LEU A 183 -3.29 -5.44 6.08
C LEU A 183 -1.95 -4.72 6.25
N ILE A 184 -1.86 -3.72 7.14
CA ILE A 184 -0.63 -2.96 7.39
C ILE A 184 0.48 -3.83 7.98
N ILE A 185 0.18 -4.82 8.84
CA ILE A 185 1.17 -5.77 9.34
C ILE A 185 1.79 -6.56 8.18
N VAL A 186 0.98 -7.02 7.21
CA VAL A 186 1.48 -7.72 6.02
C VAL A 186 2.33 -6.79 5.16
N VAL A 187 1.92 -5.53 4.98
CA VAL A 187 2.73 -4.52 4.29
C VAL A 187 4.10 -4.36 4.97
N CYS A 188 4.12 -4.18 6.28
CA CYS A 188 5.36 -4.04 7.04
C CYS A 188 6.24 -5.29 6.96
N ALA A 189 5.65 -6.50 6.94
CA ALA A 189 6.38 -7.75 6.75
C ALA A 189 7.02 -7.85 5.36
N VAL A 190 6.42 -7.26 4.33
CA VAL A 190 7.01 -7.17 2.97
C VAL A 190 8.16 -6.17 2.93
N TRP A 191 8.06 -5.04 3.65
CA TRP A 191 9.14 -4.05 3.73
C TRP A 191 10.29 -4.44 4.68
N ASP A 192 10.10 -5.43 5.54
CA ASP A 192 11.10 -5.85 6.51
C ASP A 192 12.31 -6.52 5.83
N LYS A 193 13.48 -5.91 5.98
CA LYS A 193 14.76 -6.44 5.46
C LYS A 193 15.10 -7.82 6.01
N ARG A 194 14.63 -8.17 7.22
CA ARG A 194 14.81 -9.50 7.81
C ARG A 194 14.06 -10.56 7.00
N ASN A 195 12.96 -10.18 6.36
CA ASN A 195 12.12 -11.05 5.54
C ASN A 195 12.53 -11.05 4.05
N ALA A 196 13.58 -10.30 3.67
CA ALA A 196 13.97 -10.14 2.26
C ALA A 196 14.42 -11.42 1.56
N HIS A 197 14.77 -12.47 2.31
CA HIS A 197 15.16 -13.77 1.77
C HIS A 197 13.96 -14.66 1.42
N ASN A 198 12.78 -14.37 1.98
CA ASN A 198 11.54 -15.08 1.66
C ASN A 198 10.92 -14.43 0.42
N THR A 199 11.34 -14.95 -0.74
CA THR A 199 11.03 -14.44 -2.08
C THR A 199 9.67 -14.87 -2.62
N ASP A 200 8.67 -15.12 -1.76
CA ASP A 200 7.33 -15.43 -2.25
C ASP A 200 6.76 -14.23 -3.05
N SER A 201 5.83 -14.54 -3.95
CA SER A 201 5.19 -13.53 -4.79
C SER A 201 4.45 -12.50 -3.94
N THR A 202 4.98 -11.28 -3.91
CA THR A 202 4.36 -10.12 -3.24
C THR A 202 2.94 -9.86 -3.76
N PRO A 203 2.65 -9.90 -5.08
CA PRO A 203 1.28 -9.84 -5.59
C PRO A 203 0.34 -10.90 -4.98
N ILE A 204 0.79 -12.16 -4.88
CA ILE A 204 -0.03 -13.25 -4.32
C ILE A 204 -0.29 -13.04 -2.82
N ARG A 205 0.73 -12.63 -2.05
CA ARG A 205 0.56 -12.33 -0.61
C ARG A 205 -0.53 -11.29 -0.38
N PHE A 206 -0.49 -10.18 -1.12
CA PHE A 206 -1.48 -9.11 -0.99
C PHE A 206 -2.86 -9.51 -1.53
N ALA A 207 -2.93 -10.31 -2.59
CA ALA A 207 -4.19 -10.86 -3.06
C ALA A 207 -4.86 -11.71 -1.99
N LEU A 208 -4.14 -12.68 -1.42
CA LEU A 208 -4.67 -13.61 -0.44
C LEU A 208 -5.07 -12.94 0.87
N VAL A 209 -4.30 -11.95 1.35
CA VAL A 209 -4.70 -11.20 2.55
C VAL A 209 -5.99 -10.42 2.30
N VAL A 210 -6.10 -9.72 1.15
CA VAL A 210 -7.31 -8.96 0.80
C VAL A 210 -8.52 -9.87 0.65
N VAL A 211 -8.39 -11.03 -0.01
CA VAL A 211 -9.47 -12.03 -0.08
C VAL A 211 -9.88 -12.45 1.32
N GLY A 212 -8.93 -12.89 2.15
CA GLY A 212 -9.21 -13.45 3.48
C GLY A 212 -9.93 -12.46 4.40
N ILE A 213 -9.41 -11.24 4.52
CA ILE A 213 -10.02 -10.23 5.39
C ILE A 213 -11.34 -9.67 4.81
N SER A 214 -11.50 -9.62 3.48
CA SER A 214 -12.76 -9.22 2.84
C SER A 214 -13.84 -10.29 2.99
N MET A 215 -13.49 -11.57 2.93
CA MET A 215 -14.43 -12.66 3.24
C MET A 215 -14.86 -12.64 4.71
N ALA A 216 -13.95 -12.28 5.62
CA ALA A 216 -14.24 -12.24 7.05
C ALA A 216 -15.11 -11.04 7.45
N ALA A 217 -14.74 -9.82 7.01
CA ALA A 217 -15.39 -8.59 7.46
C ALA A 217 -16.43 -8.02 6.47
N GLY A 218 -16.45 -8.50 5.23
CA GLY A 218 -17.35 -8.03 4.17
C GLY A 218 -18.82 -7.99 4.58
N PRO A 219 -19.39 -9.06 5.19
CA PRO A 219 -20.78 -9.06 5.65
C PRO A 219 -21.10 -8.04 6.75
N LEU A 220 -20.08 -7.53 7.47
CA LEU A 220 -20.28 -6.66 8.64
C LEU A 220 -20.08 -5.19 8.29
N THR A 221 -19.06 -4.84 7.50
CA THR A 221 -18.70 -3.44 7.20
C THR A 221 -18.49 -3.16 5.70
N GLY A 222 -18.60 -4.19 4.85
CA GLY A 222 -18.19 -4.13 3.45
C GLY A 222 -16.68 -4.22 3.24
N ALA A 223 -15.90 -4.39 4.32
CA ALA A 223 -14.44 -4.45 4.35
C ALA A 223 -13.81 -3.27 3.58
N SER A 224 -13.88 -2.07 4.17
CA SER A 224 -13.35 -0.85 3.58
C SER A 224 -11.84 -0.95 3.45
N MET A 225 -11.11 -1.01 4.57
CA MET A 225 -9.64 -1.06 4.68
C MET A 225 -8.85 0.06 3.98
N ASN A 226 -9.51 0.85 3.16
CA ASN A 226 -8.93 1.75 2.17
C ASN A 226 -9.89 2.91 1.98
N THR A 227 -9.46 4.08 2.43
CA THR A 227 -10.31 5.27 2.45
C THR A 227 -10.54 5.87 1.08
N ALA A 228 -9.61 5.68 0.12
CA ALA A 228 -9.87 6.04 -1.28
C ALA A 228 -10.96 5.13 -1.89
N ARG A 229 -10.91 3.82 -1.61
CA ARG A 229 -11.93 2.84 -2.05
C ARG A 229 -13.31 3.14 -1.48
N THR A 230 -13.39 3.65 -0.27
CA THR A 230 -14.65 4.02 0.38
C THR A 230 -15.18 5.37 -0.10
N PHE A 231 -14.28 6.33 -0.34
CA PHE A 231 -14.61 7.67 -0.80
C PHE A 231 -15.16 7.72 -2.23
N GLY A 232 -14.59 6.97 -3.17
CA GLY A 232 -14.97 7.05 -4.59
C GLY A 232 -16.47 6.79 -4.82
N PRO A 233 -17.02 5.64 -4.38
CA PRO A 233 -18.45 5.38 -4.44
C PRO A 233 -19.30 6.41 -3.68
N ALA A 234 -18.86 6.83 -2.49
CA ALA A 234 -19.57 7.81 -1.67
C ALA A 234 -19.78 9.14 -2.37
N LEU A 235 -18.73 9.64 -3.03
CA LEU A 235 -18.77 10.88 -3.79
C LEU A 235 -19.74 10.78 -4.98
N ILE A 236 -19.70 9.66 -5.72
CA ILE A 236 -20.55 9.44 -6.90
C ILE A 236 -22.03 9.21 -6.53
N TYR A 237 -22.31 8.67 -5.34
CA TYR A 237 -23.67 8.56 -4.82
C TYR A 237 -24.14 9.80 -4.07
N GLY A 238 -23.24 10.72 -3.70
CA GLY A 238 -23.54 11.80 -2.77
C GLY A 238 -23.92 11.31 -1.37
N ASN A 239 -23.54 10.07 -1.01
CA ASN A 239 -23.87 9.45 0.26
C ASN A 239 -22.62 9.34 1.13
N PHE A 240 -22.51 10.25 2.09
CA PHE A 240 -21.42 10.26 3.07
C PHE A 240 -21.82 9.70 4.44
N LYS A 241 -22.98 9.07 4.54
CA LYS A 241 -23.43 8.43 5.77
C LYS A 241 -22.43 7.32 6.13
N ASP A 242 -22.02 7.29 7.39
CA ASP A 242 -21.11 6.28 7.95
C ASP A 242 -19.72 6.18 7.29
N GLN A 243 -19.33 7.15 6.44
CA GLN A 243 -17.98 7.29 5.85
C GLN A 243 -16.86 7.50 6.89
N TRP A 244 -17.22 7.65 8.16
CA TRP A 244 -16.39 8.23 9.21
C TRP A 244 -16.42 7.52 10.57
N VAL A 245 -17.45 6.74 10.89
CA VAL A 245 -17.95 6.65 12.27
C VAL A 245 -17.94 8.03 12.98
N SER A 246 -18.92 8.87 12.67
CA SER A 246 -19.21 10.05 13.47
C SER A 246 -20.07 9.63 14.64
N PRO A 247 -19.77 10.07 15.87
CA PRO A 247 -20.82 10.16 16.88
C PRO A 247 -21.84 11.20 16.38
N ASP A 248 -23.12 10.84 16.41
CA ASP A 248 -24.24 11.74 16.08
C ASP A 248 -24.12 13.05 16.90
N TYR A 249 -23.53 14.06 16.29
CA TYR A 249 -23.58 15.44 16.75
C TYR A 249 -23.82 16.25 15.50
N GLY A 250 -25.04 16.79 15.42
CA GLY A 250 -25.69 17.26 14.22
C GLY A 250 -24.89 18.24 13.37
N ASN A 251 -25.28 18.26 12.09
CA ASN A 251 -25.04 19.33 11.12
C ASN A 251 -23.68 20.03 11.21
N MET A 252 -22.59 19.30 10.95
CA MET A 252 -21.38 19.90 10.37
C MET A 252 -20.71 18.87 9.47
N THR A 253 -20.38 19.27 8.25
CA THR A 253 -19.42 18.63 7.34
C THR A 253 -18.16 18.22 8.10
N LYS A 254 -18.01 16.94 8.42
CA LYS A 254 -16.82 16.42 9.09
C LYS A 254 -15.86 15.82 8.07
N ILE A 255 -14.62 16.27 8.16
CA ILE A 255 -13.47 15.78 7.40
C ILE A 255 -13.21 14.33 7.86
N PRO A 256 -13.01 13.37 6.94
CA PRO A 256 -12.78 11.99 7.31
C PRO A 256 -11.43 11.85 8.03
N LEU A 257 -11.46 11.38 9.27
CA LEU A 257 -10.29 10.77 9.91
C LEU A 257 -10.20 9.33 9.42
N SER A 258 -9.59 9.17 8.26
CA SER A 258 -9.21 7.90 7.68
C SER A 258 -8.11 7.24 8.52
N PHE A 259 -8.38 6.09 9.13
CA PHE A 259 -7.31 5.15 9.48
C PHE A 259 -6.74 4.51 8.21
#